data_AF-A0A8H7NZJ3-F1
#
_entry.id   AF-A0A8H7NZJ3-F1
#
_cell.length_a   1.000
_cell.length_b   1.000
_cell.length_c   1.000
_cell.angle_alpha   90.00
_cell.angle_beta   90.00
_cell.angle_gamma   90.00
#
_symmetry.space_group_name_H-M   'P 1'
#
loop_
_entity.id
_entity.type
_entity.pdbx_description
1 polymer ?
#
loop_
_entity_poly.entity_id
_entity_poly.type
_entity_poly.pdbx_seq_one_letter_code
_entity_poly.pdbx_strand_id
1 'polypeptide(L)'
;MSAILQSIVLTVAVLLWLQVVSADYTASCQQESLDGYYLVATCSMINKTQQQTAISLDNCIANYGGNLACAADGDFSGSCDVSSCILFQEGEYMQCSCGNGLGNQTSSVVNLGQQILASCPSAVSLICLLIRILHLQ
;
A
#
# COMPACT_ATOMS: atom_id res chain seq x y z
N MET A 1 -32.31 19.71 29.62
CA MET A 1 -31.69 19.18 28.39
C MET A 1 -31.48 17.69 28.61
N SER A 2 -32.15 16.83 27.85
CA SER A 2 -32.23 15.39 28.14
C SER A 2 -30.84 14.74 28.05
N ALA A 3 -30.46 13.92 29.03
CA ALA A 3 -29.18 13.20 29.08
C ALA A 3 -28.95 12.34 27.83
N ILE A 4 -30.02 11.92 27.17
CA ILE A 4 -30.02 11.17 25.91
C ILE A 4 -29.41 12.00 24.77
N LEU A 5 -29.66 13.31 24.74
CA LEU A 5 -29.15 14.20 23.70
C LEU A 5 -27.63 14.41 23.83
N GLN A 6 -27.10 14.43 25.05
CA GLN A 6 -25.66 14.55 25.29
C GLN A 6 -24.89 13.29 24.88
N SER A 7 -25.44 12.10 25.15
CA SER A 7 -24.79 10.84 24.76
C SER A 7 -24.71 10.65 23.25
N ILE A 8 -25.72 11.09 22.48
CA ILE A 8 -25.71 11.00 21.01
C ILE A 8 -24.67 11.95 20.41
N VAL A 9 -24.52 13.16 20.96
CA VAL A 9 -23.51 14.13 20.49
C VAL A 9 -22.08 13.61 20.72
N LEU A 10 -21.84 12.96 21.86
CA LEU A 10 -20.54 12.36 22.19
C LEU A 10 -20.19 11.18 21.28
N THR A 11 -21.13 10.29 20.97
CA THR A 11 -20.86 9.15 20.08
C THR A 11 -20.64 9.56 18.63
N VAL A 12 -21.40 10.53 18.12
CA VAL A 12 -21.18 11.08 16.77
C VAL A 12 -19.85 11.82 16.68
N ALA A 13 -19.47 12.58 17.72
CA ALA A 13 -18.16 13.21 17.75
C ALA A 13 -17.03 12.18 17.65
N VAL A 14 -17.05 11.11 18.47
CA VAL A 14 -16.01 10.05 18.46
C VAL A 14 -15.91 9.35 17.11
N LEU A 15 -17.03 9.11 16.41
CA LEU A 15 -17.03 8.50 15.08
C LEU A 15 -16.44 9.42 13.99
N LEU A 16 -16.54 10.74 14.14
CA LEU A 16 -15.95 11.73 13.22
C LEU A 16 -14.43 11.89 13.40
N TRP A 17 -13.86 11.43 14.52
CA TRP A 17 -12.41 11.41 14.78
C TRP A 17 -11.70 10.19 14.18
N LEU A 18 -12.44 9.16 13.76
CA LEU A 18 -11.88 8.07 12.96
C LEU A 18 -11.74 8.52 11.50
N GLN A 19 -10.88 9.52 11.28
CA GLN A 19 -10.29 9.73 9.97
C GLN A 19 -9.46 8.47 9.73
N VAL A 20 -10.03 7.50 9.00
CA VAL A 20 -9.24 6.46 8.35
C VAL A 20 -8.43 7.21 7.30
N VAL A 21 -7.32 7.79 7.72
CA VAL A 21 -6.24 8.14 6.81
C VAL A 21 -5.79 6.79 6.31
N SER A 22 -6.30 6.40 5.14
CA SER A 22 -5.58 5.48 4.27
C SER A 22 -4.22 6.13 4.10
N ALA A 23 -3.23 5.65 4.84
CA ALA A 23 -1.87 6.12 4.68
C ALA A 23 -1.51 5.75 3.25
N ASP A 24 -1.52 6.75 2.38
CA ASP A 24 -1.04 6.60 1.02
C ASP A 24 0.47 6.84 1.09
N TYR A 25 1.26 5.83 0.78
CA TYR A 25 2.72 6.00 0.87
C TYR A 25 3.21 7.02 -0.16
N THR A 26 2.48 7.21 -1.27
CA THR A 26 2.77 8.21 -2.31
C THR A 26 2.71 9.65 -1.77
N ALA A 27 2.04 9.89 -0.64
CA ALA A 27 2.04 11.21 0.00
C ALA A 27 3.38 11.57 0.66
N SER A 28 4.22 10.57 0.94
CA SER A 28 5.48 10.71 1.68
C SER A 28 6.71 10.22 0.92
N CYS A 29 6.48 9.46 -0.15
CA CYS A 29 7.49 8.88 -1.01
C CYS A 29 7.40 9.49 -2.40
N GLN A 30 8.55 9.53 -3.09
CA GLN A 30 8.70 10.02 -4.45
C GLN A 30 9.72 9.15 -5.18
N GLN A 31 9.76 9.27 -6.51
CA GLN A 31 10.70 8.56 -7.38
C GLN A 31 10.53 7.03 -7.30
N GLU A 32 9.28 6.59 -7.37
CA GLU A 32 8.88 5.20 -7.37
C GLU A 32 9.41 4.51 -8.63
N SER A 33 10.03 3.36 -8.44
CA SER A 33 10.46 2.49 -9.52
C SER A 33 10.31 1.02 -9.12
N LEU A 34 10.25 0.15 -10.12
CA LEU A 34 10.34 -1.28 -9.94
C LEU A 34 11.75 -1.74 -10.27
N ASP A 35 12.35 -2.48 -9.36
CA ASP A 35 13.57 -3.25 -9.59
C ASP A 35 13.22 -4.74 -9.44
N GLY A 36 12.83 -5.36 -10.55
CA GLY A 36 12.17 -6.67 -10.53
C GLY A 36 10.86 -6.59 -9.75
N TYR A 37 10.74 -7.38 -8.68
CA TYR A 37 9.57 -7.41 -7.79
C TYR A 37 9.77 -6.53 -6.54
N TYR A 38 10.84 -5.74 -6.48
CA TYR A 38 11.01 -4.74 -5.43
C TYR A 38 10.42 -3.40 -5.88
N LEU A 39 9.55 -2.84 -5.04
CA LEU A 39 9.15 -1.44 -5.13
C LEU A 39 10.20 -0.60 -4.42
N VAL A 40 10.91 0.24 -5.19
CA VAL A 40 11.90 1.17 -4.69
C VAL A 40 11.32 2.57 -4.69
N ALA A 41 11.43 3.29 -3.59
CA ALA A 41 10.96 4.66 -3.49
C ALA A 41 11.83 5.47 -2.51
N THR A 42 11.90 6.79 -2.72
CA THR A 42 12.59 7.71 -1.82
C THR A 42 11.57 8.39 -0.92
N CYS A 43 11.59 8.04 0.36
CA CYS A 43 10.60 8.52 1.33
C CYS A 43 11.19 9.59 2.26
N SER A 44 10.36 10.56 2.63
CA SER A 44 10.71 11.60 3.59
C SER A 44 10.57 11.09 5.02
N MET A 45 11.64 11.19 5.80
CA MET A 45 11.66 10.87 7.23
C MET A 45 11.21 12.08 8.08
N ILE A 46 10.89 11.86 9.37
CA ILE A 46 10.46 12.91 10.32
C ILE A 46 11.47 14.06 10.43
N ASN A 47 12.76 13.75 10.35
CA ASN A 47 13.84 14.73 10.38
C ASN A 47 14.01 15.51 9.06
N LYS A 48 13.06 15.39 8.12
CA LYS A 48 13.08 15.97 6.76
C LYS A 48 14.23 15.48 5.88
N THR A 49 14.89 14.39 6.25
CA THR A 49 15.85 13.72 5.36
C THR A 49 15.12 12.76 4.44
N GLN A 50 15.67 12.55 3.25
CA GLN A 50 15.17 11.58 2.30
C GLN A 50 15.94 10.27 2.45
N GLN A 51 15.22 9.16 2.46
CA GLN A 51 15.81 7.83 2.47
C GLN A 51 15.18 6.96 1.38
N GLN A 52 16.05 6.38 0.54
CA GLN A 52 15.64 5.35 -0.39
C GLN A 52 15.33 4.06 0.37
N THR A 53 14.18 3.48 0.07
CA THR A 53 13.71 2.24 0.64
C THR A 53 13.26 1.31 -0.47
N ALA A 54 13.47 0.01 -0.27
CA ALA A 54 13.00 -1.03 -1.16
C ALA A 54 12.13 -2.02 -0.37
N ILE A 55 10.98 -2.38 -0.92
CA ILE A 55 10.05 -3.35 -0.35
C ILE A 55 9.85 -4.46 -1.37
N SER A 56 10.02 -5.73 -0.95
CA SER A 56 9.63 -6.86 -1.79
C SER A 56 8.11 -6.95 -1.89
N LEU A 57 7.58 -6.85 -3.10
CA LEU A 57 6.16 -6.97 -3.37
C LEU A 57 5.64 -8.40 -3.21
N ASP A 58 6.51 -9.42 -3.23
CA ASP A 58 6.13 -10.81 -2.93
C ASP A 58 5.60 -10.98 -1.51
N ASN A 59 6.05 -10.14 -0.58
CA ASN A 59 5.55 -10.19 0.79
C ASN A 59 4.11 -9.63 0.91
N CYS A 60 3.58 -9.03 -0.16
CA CYS A 60 2.51 -8.02 -0.05
C CYS A 60 1.46 -8.15 -1.17
N ILE A 61 1.75 -8.91 -2.22
CA ILE A 61 0.89 -9.10 -3.39
C ILE A 61 0.84 -10.58 -3.73
N ALA A 62 -0.37 -11.08 -3.96
CA ALA A 62 -0.64 -12.42 -4.48
C ALA A 62 -1.30 -12.35 -5.85
N ASN A 63 -1.16 -13.44 -6.61
CA ASN A 63 -1.90 -13.68 -7.84
C ASN A 63 -2.99 -14.74 -7.61
N TYR A 64 -4.25 -14.34 -7.71
CA TYR A 64 -5.41 -15.23 -7.63
C TYR A 64 -5.97 -15.53 -9.02
N GLY A 65 -5.33 -16.48 -9.72
CA GLY A 65 -5.82 -16.97 -11.01
C GLY A 65 -5.80 -15.90 -12.11
N GLY A 66 -4.76 -15.08 -12.13
CA GLY A 66 -4.59 -13.97 -13.09
C GLY A 66 -5.04 -12.62 -12.55
N ASN A 67 -5.49 -12.55 -11.29
CA ASN A 67 -5.90 -11.31 -10.63
C ASN A 67 -4.94 -10.98 -9.48
N LEU A 68 -4.25 -9.85 -9.59
CA LEU A 68 -3.40 -9.33 -8.52
C LEU A 68 -4.26 -8.77 -7.38
N ALA A 69 -3.90 -9.10 -6.16
CA ALA A 69 -4.48 -8.50 -4.96
C ALA A 69 -3.45 -8.41 -3.85
N CYS A 70 -3.64 -7.45 -2.95
CA CYS A 70 -2.77 -7.32 -1.78
C CYS A 70 -3.03 -8.47 -0.79
N ALA A 71 -2.00 -9.22 -0.47
CA ALA A 71 -2.02 -10.32 0.48
C ALA A 71 -0.64 -10.48 1.11
N ALA A 72 -0.61 -10.73 2.42
CA ALA A 72 0.64 -11.02 3.10
C ALA A 72 1.24 -12.32 2.55
N ASP A 73 2.56 -12.31 2.31
CA ASP A 73 3.32 -13.44 1.78
C ASP A 73 2.71 -14.04 0.49
N GLY A 74 2.26 -13.16 -0.40
CA GLY A 74 1.48 -13.53 -1.58
C GLY A 74 2.27 -14.12 -2.75
N ASP A 75 3.59 -13.91 -2.80
CA ASP A 75 4.52 -14.50 -3.78
C ASP A 75 4.05 -14.38 -5.24
N PHE A 76 3.53 -13.21 -5.63
CA PHE A 76 3.01 -13.02 -6.99
C PHE A 76 4.08 -13.26 -8.07
N SER A 77 5.36 -12.96 -7.79
CA SER A 77 6.45 -13.10 -8.75
C SER A 77 6.64 -14.54 -9.26
N GLY A 78 6.26 -15.54 -8.46
CA GLY A 78 6.31 -16.96 -8.85
C GLY A 78 5.32 -17.33 -9.96
N SER A 79 4.32 -16.48 -10.23
CA SER A 79 3.28 -16.75 -11.22
C SER A 79 3.01 -15.58 -12.18
N CYS A 80 3.73 -14.46 -12.03
CA CYS A 80 3.62 -13.30 -12.90
C CYS A 80 4.93 -13.04 -13.64
N ASP A 81 4.82 -12.50 -14.85
CA ASP A 81 5.99 -11.99 -15.57
C ASP A 81 6.38 -10.62 -14.98
N VAL A 82 7.32 -10.65 -14.04
CA VAL A 82 7.85 -9.47 -13.35
C VAL A 82 8.44 -8.45 -14.33
N SER A 83 8.96 -8.89 -15.47
CA SER A 83 9.52 -7.98 -16.49
C SER A 83 8.43 -7.19 -17.23
N SER A 84 7.18 -7.65 -17.17
CA SER A 84 6.02 -6.95 -17.74
C SER A 84 5.39 -5.94 -16.78
N CYS A 85 5.84 -5.91 -15.52
CA CYS A 85 5.27 -5.04 -14.50
C CYS A 85 5.63 -3.57 -14.76
N ILE A 86 4.62 -2.71 -14.71
CA ILE A 86 4.77 -1.26 -14.84
C ILE A 86 4.01 -0.54 -13.73
N LEU A 87 4.57 0.57 -13.29
CA LEU A 87 3.92 1.51 -12.38
C LEU A 87 3.28 2.66 -13.17
N PHE A 88 2.14 3.14 -12.71
CA PHE A 88 1.46 4.30 -13.27
C PHE A 88 0.74 5.09 -12.16
N GLN A 89 0.41 6.34 -12.47
CA GLN A 89 -0.07 7.33 -11.48
C GLN A 89 0.89 7.44 -10.29
N GLU A 90 2.15 7.81 -10.56
CA GLU A 90 3.16 8.06 -9.51
C GLU A 90 3.35 6.86 -8.55
N GLY A 91 3.23 5.65 -9.09
CA GLY A 91 3.40 4.42 -8.33
C GLY A 91 2.16 3.92 -7.58
N GLU A 92 1.04 4.66 -7.57
CA GLU A 92 -0.18 4.24 -6.87
C GLU A 92 -0.73 2.92 -7.41
N TYR A 93 -0.59 2.67 -8.71
CA TYR A 93 -1.05 1.44 -9.35
C TYR A 93 0.10 0.70 -10.02
N MET A 94 0.04 -0.62 -9.91
CA MET A 94 0.91 -1.53 -10.64
C MET A 94 0.08 -2.42 -11.55
N GLN A 95 0.51 -2.53 -12.81
CA GLN A 95 -0.04 -3.48 -13.77
C GLN A 95 1.03 -4.53 -14.09
N CYS A 96 0.68 -5.81 -14.04
CA CYS A 96 1.54 -6.91 -14.49
C CYS A 96 0.74 -7.93 -15.30
N SER A 97 1.46 -8.75 -16.08
CA SER A 97 0.90 -9.94 -16.72
C SER A 97 1.12 -11.16 -15.83
N CYS A 98 0.04 -11.82 -15.45
CA CYS A 98 0.03 -12.90 -14.47
C CYS A 98 -0.60 -14.16 -15.03
N GLY A 99 -0.03 -15.32 -14.71
CA GLY A 99 -0.56 -16.62 -15.07
C GLY A 99 -1.97 -16.82 -14.48
N ASN A 100 -2.91 -17.27 -15.31
CA ASN A 100 -4.30 -17.48 -14.91
C ASN A 100 -4.61 -18.94 -14.50
N GLY A 101 -3.58 -19.78 -14.35
CA GLY A 101 -3.73 -21.21 -14.02
C GLY A 101 -4.17 -22.09 -15.20
N LEU A 102 -4.45 -21.52 -16.38
CA LEU A 102 -4.87 -22.23 -17.59
C LEU A 102 -3.76 -22.29 -18.65
N GLY A 103 -2.50 -22.01 -18.27
CA GLY A 103 -1.37 -21.90 -19.19
C GLY A 103 -1.33 -20.59 -20.00
N ASN A 104 -2.22 -19.64 -19.69
CA ASN A 104 -2.25 -18.31 -20.30
C ASN A 104 -1.90 -17.24 -19.25
N GLN A 105 -1.60 -16.04 -19.73
CA GLN A 105 -1.41 -14.86 -18.89
C GLN A 105 -2.60 -13.90 -19.03
N THR A 106 -2.87 -13.14 -17.98
CA THR A 106 -3.90 -12.09 -17.93
C THR A 106 -3.25 -10.85 -17.33
N SER A 107 -3.51 -9.69 -17.93
CA SER A 107 -3.03 -8.44 -17.36
C SER A 107 -3.96 -8.02 -16.23
N SER A 108 -3.38 -7.75 -15.07
CA SER A 108 -4.11 -7.32 -13.87
C SER A 108 -3.46 -6.09 -13.28
N VAL A 109 -4.29 -5.27 -12.66
CA VAL A 109 -3.90 -4.05 -11.95
C VAL A 109 -4.14 -4.25 -10.46
N VAL A 110 -3.24 -3.75 -9.62
CA VAL A 110 -3.39 -3.67 -8.17
C VAL A 110 -3.09 -2.23 -7.72
N ASN A 111 -3.89 -1.74 -6.76
CA ASN A 111 -3.63 -0.45 -6.11
C ASN A 111 -2.65 -0.68 -4.95
N LEU A 112 -1.45 -0.13 -5.08
CA LEU A 112 -0.41 -0.16 -4.06
C LEU A 112 -0.63 0.94 -3.01
N GLY A 113 -1.08 2.13 -3.43
CA GLY A 113 -1.15 3.35 -2.59
C GLY A 113 -1.78 3.12 -1.23
N GLN A 114 -3.01 2.62 -1.19
CA GLN A 114 -3.76 2.45 0.06
C GLN A 114 -3.59 1.08 0.73
N GLN A 115 -3.24 0.05 -0.04
CA GLN A 115 -3.33 -1.34 0.42
C GLN A 115 -1.97 -1.93 0.80
N ILE A 116 -0.86 -1.38 0.30
CA ILE A 116 0.46 -1.94 0.59
C ILE A 116 0.80 -1.79 2.08
N LEU A 117 0.41 -0.69 2.73
CA LEU A 117 0.71 -0.50 4.16
C LEU A 117 -0.11 -1.41 5.09
N ALA A 118 -1.25 -1.90 4.64
CA ALA A 118 -2.08 -2.84 5.41
C ALA A 118 -1.63 -4.29 5.22
N SER A 119 -1.23 -4.67 4.01
CA SER A 119 -0.93 -6.05 3.63
C SER A 119 0.55 -6.42 3.70
N CYS A 120 1.43 -5.45 3.95
CA CYS A 120 2.89 -5.61 3.89
C CYS A 120 3.53 -5.30 5.26
N PRO A 121 3.61 -6.26 6.20
CA PRO A 121 4.19 -6.01 7.53
C PRO A 121 5.65 -5.55 7.46
N SER A 122 6.38 -5.93 6.41
CA SER A 122 7.75 -5.48 6.12
C SER A 122 7.83 -4.03 5.60
N ALA A 123 6.79 -3.48 4.98
CA ALA A 123 6.70 -2.05 4.65
C ALA A 123 6.37 -1.16 5.87
N VAL A 124 5.68 -1.73 6.86
CA VAL A 124 5.28 -1.02 8.09
C VAL A 124 6.48 -0.72 9.01
N SER A 125 7.58 -1.45 8.84
CA SER A 125 8.69 -1.48 9.82
C SER A 125 9.52 -0.19 9.92
N LEU A 126 9.49 0.71 8.93
CA LEU A 126 10.27 1.97 9.02
C LEU A 126 9.59 3.19 8.41
N ILE A 127 8.90 3.04 7.28
CA ILE A 127 8.29 4.18 6.56
C ILE A 127 6.97 4.62 7.23
N CYS A 128 6.14 3.66 7.63
CA CYS A 128 4.78 3.93 8.10
C CYS A 128 4.68 4.29 9.59
N LEU A 129 5.58 3.73 10.42
CA LEU A 129 5.61 4.00 11.86
C LEU A 129 5.88 5.48 12.17
N LEU A 130 6.62 6.16 11.30
CA LEU A 130 6.97 7.58 11.43
C LEU A 130 5.86 8.53 10.94
N ILE A 131 5.04 8.11 9.96
CA ILE A 131 3.93 8.91 9.41
C ILE A 131 2.72 8.95 10.36
N ARG A 132 2.50 7.87 11.15
CA ARG A 132 1.50 7.88 12.24
C ARG A 132 1.71 9.01 13.25
N ILE A 133 2.92 9.55 13.37
CA ILE A 133 3.25 10.61 14.34
C ILE A 133 3.01 12.01 13.73
N LEU A 134 3.17 12.20 12.43
CA LEU A 134 3.10 13.53 11.79
C LEU A 134 1.66 14.04 11.56
N HIS A 135 0.65 13.19 11.60
CA HIS A 135 -0.77 13.57 11.50
C HIS A 135 -1.48 13.65 12.87
N LEU A 136 -0.72 13.54 13.97
CA LEU A 136 -1.18 13.73 15.35
C LEU A 136 -0.83 15.13 15.91
N GLN A 137 -0.38 16.08 15.08
CA GLN A 137 -0.10 17.47 15.46
C GLN A 137 -0.96 18.47 14.69
#